data_AF-A0A164CCG6-F1
#
_entry.id   AF-A0A164CCG6-F1
#
_cell.length_a   1.000
_cell.length_b   1.000
_cell.length_c   1.000
_cell.angle_alpha   90.00
_cell.angle_beta   90.00
_cell.angle_gamma   90.00
#
_symmetry.space_group_name_H-M   'P 1'
#
loop_
_entity.id
_entity.type
_entity.pdbx_description
1 polymer ?
#
loop_
_entity_poly.entity_id
_entity_poly.type
_entity_poly.pdbx_seq_one_letter_code
_entity_poly.pdbx_strand_id
1 'polypeptide(L)'
;MKARDHLLAILKAEGGRLSNPKAKSLLSKRIEKDLSNEEYEEVREQLIGLGFIEIGKGRGGSIFIPNNDELRLEEQDCLTTQEKLEELLVAIRRTPGAFAKLNRSTITCLLSSSKDKLYAGYDAESKRYSLSYRVEKGKSDHSETVEDIFKKVTDDIQDSKPEIQRTKRSTTLSIDDSLPRMNLVMRRLCDLLESEDLENSLKADRYWGIELGGEAKDSYLTDVAKLISYAAINDIQWPFGSSFRNAFGFDDVDPFITIGRSHNAVKANESQLHREHVVPAVRIKEKAYEMACGYASVEAIAEFLRCHLLIVLLTKEEAQLLDTRVSDGGIKLKTSMPLYWVWGDDPLDRLKDVGISIELYDEYSPRTWKPWKPRKRDYARHFLGKPFS
;
A
#
# COMPACT_ATOMS: atom_id res chain seq x y z
N MET A 1 -13.82 -27.89 -5.65
CA MET A 1 -14.88 -26.88 -5.36
C MET A 1 -14.74 -26.51 -3.88
N LYS A 2 -14.71 -25.23 -3.51
CA LYS A 2 -14.35 -24.81 -2.13
C LYS A 2 -15.50 -25.16 -1.16
N ALA A 3 -15.21 -25.36 0.12
CA ALA A 3 -16.23 -25.69 1.13
C ALA A 3 -17.37 -24.64 1.18
N ARG A 4 -17.06 -23.37 0.96
CA ARG A 4 -18.03 -22.27 0.83
C ARG A 4 -19.00 -22.47 -0.36
N ASP A 5 -18.48 -22.90 -1.51
CA ASP A 5 -19.26 -23.11 -2.72
C ASP A 5 -20.21 -24.31 -2.52
N HIS A 6 -19.71 -25.34 -1.84
CA HIS A 6 -20.52 -26.49 -1.43
C HIS A 6 -21.63 -26.10 -0.45
N LEU A 7 -21.34 -25.26 0.56
CA LEU A 7 -22.35 -24.82 1.53
C LEU A 7 -23.44 -23.96 0.86
N LEU A 8 -23.07 -23.06 -0.06
CA LEU A 8 -24.03 -22.30 -0.85
C LEU A 8 -24.89 -23.20 -1.75
N ALA A 9 -24.28 -24.19 -2.42
CA ALA A 9 -25.02 -25.14 -3.24
C ALA A 9 -26.01 -25.97 -2.41
N ILE A 10 -25.61 -26.39 -1.21
CA ILE A 10 -26.46 -27.10 -0.25
C ILE A 10 -27.64 -26.21 0.18
N LEU A 11 -27.37 -24.95 0.54
CA LEU A 11 -28.43 -24.02 0.93
C LEU A 11 -29.44 -23.81 -0.20
N LYS A 12 -28.99 -23.62 -1.44
CA LYS A 12 -29.89 -23.51 -2.61
C LYS A 12 -30.73 -24.76 -2.82
N ALA A 13 -30.12 -25.94 -2.71
CA ALA A 13 -30.82 -27.22 -2.88
C ALA A 13 -31.87 -27.46 -1.77
N GLU A 14 -31.63 -26.93 -0.57
CA GLU A 14 -32.51 -27.07 0.60
C GLU A 14 -33.48 -25.89 0.76
N GLY A 15 -33.78 -25.15 -0.32
CA GLY A 15 -34.78 -24.07 -0.30
C GLY A 15 -34.31 -22.77 0.35
N GLY A 16 -32.99 -22.54 0.38
CA GLY A 16 -32.36 -21.30 0.80
C GLY A 16 -32.20 -21.13 2.31
N ARG A 17 -32.63 -22.08 3.15
CA ARG A 17 -32.56 -21.95 4.62
C ARG A 17 -32.28 -23.27 5.33
N LEU A 18 -31.31 -23.27 6.26
CA LEU A 18 -30.93 -24.44 7.05
C LEU A 18 -30.60 -24.08 8.50
N SER A 19 -30.76 -25.05 9.40
CA SER A 19 -30.19 -24.96 10.75
C SER A 19 -28.68 -25.23 10.71
N ASN A 20 -27.91 -24.60 11.60
CA ASN A 20 -26.46 -24.78 11.67
C ASN A 20 -26.02 -26.26 11.77
N PRO A 21 -26.62 -27.11 12.63
CA PRO A 21 -26.23 -28.52 12.70
C PRO A 21 -26.51 -29.29 11.39
N LYS A 22 -27.63 -29.00 10.72
CA LYS A 22 -27.99 -29.65 9.46
C LYS A 22 -27.08 -29.20 8.32
N ALA A 23 -26.79 -27.90 8.23
CA ALA A 23 -25.86 -27.34 7.26
C ALA A 23 -24.44 -27.92 7.41
N LYS A 24 -23.94 -28.03 8.65
CA LYS A 24 -22.65 -28.66 8.95
C LYS A 24 -22.61 -30.12 8.53
N SER A 25 -23.62 -30.90 8.89
CA SER A 25 -23.70 -32.34 8.57
C SER A 25 -23.73 -32.57 7.06
N LEU A 26 -24.56 -31.81 6.34
CA LEU A 26 -24.64 -31.88 4.87
C LEU A 26 -23.34 -31.45 4.21
N LEU A 27 -22.71 -30.39 4.71
CA LEU A 27 -21.42 -29.93 4.20
C LEU A 27 -20.34 -30.99 4.38
N SER A 28 -20.23 -31.55 5.60
CA SER A 28 -19.27 -32.61 5.94
C SER A 28 -19.43 -33.83 5.04
N LYS A 29 -20.68 -34.23 4.78
CA LYS A 29 -21.00 -35.31 3.84
C LYS A 29 -20.63 -34.97 2.40
N ARG A 30 -20.89 -33.73 1.96
CA ARG A 30 -20.65 -33.28 0.58
C ARG A 30 -19.17 -33.18 0.23
N ILE A 31 -18.32 -32.84 1.21
CA ILE A 31 -16.87 -32.75 1.03
C ILE A 31 -16.12 -34.01 1.49
N GLU A 32 -16.84 -35.07 1.87
CA GLU A 32 -16.30 -36.35 2.35
C GLU A 32 -15.29 -36.18 3.49
N LYS A 33 -15.51 -35.19 4.37
CA LYS A 33 -14.67 -34.86 5.52
C LYS A 33 -15.54 -34.48 6.71
N ASP A 34 -15.27 -35.06 7.88
CA ASP A 34 -15.92 -34.65 9.12
C ASP A 34 -15.36 -33.28 9.56
N LEU A 35 -16.17 -32.24 9.46
CA LEU A 35 -15.75 -30.88 9.82
C LEU A 35 -15.80 -30.69 11.33
N SER A 36 -14.80 -30.03 11.89
CA SER A 36 -14.89 -29.51 13.25
C SER A 36 -15.96 -28.40 13.34
N ASN A 37 -16.43 -28.08 14.54
CA ASN A 37 -17.34 -26.93 14.72
C ASN A 37 -16.65 -25.62 14.31
N GLU A 38 -15.36 -25.48 14.58
CA GLU A 38 -14.57 -24.29 14.23
C GLU A 38 -14.44 -24.12 12.72
N GLU A 39 -14.15 -25.21 11.99
CA GLU A 39 -14.04 -25.18 10.52
C GLU A 39 -15.38 -24.83 9.86
N TYR A 40 -16.51 -25.32 10.40
CA TYR A 40 -17.83 -24.98 9.90
C TYR A 40 -18.19 -23.51 10.18
N GLU A 41 -17.97 -23.03 11.40
CA GLU A 41 -18.23 -21.64 11.78
C GLU A 41 -17.37 -20.69 10.95
N GLU A 42 -16.14 -21.05 10.60
CA GLU A 42 -15.30 -20.26 9.71
C GLU A 42 -15.87 -20.13 8.29
N VAL A 43 -16.30 -21.24 7.68
CA VAL A 43 -16.95 -21.21 6.35
C VAL A 43 -18.23 -20.36 6.39
N ARG A 44 -18.97 -20.47 7.50
CA ARG A 44 -20.20 -19.71 7.75
C ARG A 44 -19.93 -18.20 7.87
N GLU A 45 -18.98 -17.80 8.71
CA GLU A 45 -18.61 -16.39 8.91
C GLU A 45 -18.04 -15.76 7.64
N GLN A 46 -17.31 -16.52 6.81
CA GLN A 46 -16.86 -16.04 5.50
C GLN A 46 -18.04 -15.73 4.57
N LEU A 47 -19.04 -16.61 4.49
CA LEU A 47 -20.23 -16.37 3.66
C LEU A 47 -21.09 -15.23 4.20
N ILE A 48 -21.12 -15.01 5.51
CA ILE A 48 -21.79 -13.86 6.14
C ILE A 48 -21.04 -12.57 5.82
N GLY A 49 -19.71 -12.55 5.98
CA GLY A 49 -18.87 -11.37 5.69
C GLY A 49 -18.91 -10.97 4.21
N LEU A 50 -19.15 -11.93 3.31
CA LEU A 50 -19.34 -11.69 1.88
C LEU A 50 -20.80 -11.37 1.51
N GLY A 51 -21.73 -11.37 2.47
CA GLY A 51 -23.15 -11.06 2.23
C GLY A 51 -23.93 -12.14 1.49
N PHE A 52 -23.38 -13.34 1.33
CA PHE A 52 -24.07 -14.44 0.60
C PHE A 52 -25.11 -15.16 1.45
N ILE A 53 -24.96 -15.14 2.78
CA ILE A 53 -25.91 -15.75 3.72
C ILE A 53 -26.08 -14.84 4.95
N GLU A 54 -27.25 -14.92 5.58
CA GLU A 54 -27.58 -14.21 6.81
C GLU A 54 -27.93 -15.16 7.96
N ILE A 55 -27.83 -14.66 9.18
CA ILE A 55 -28.22 -15.40 10.39
C ILE A 55 -29.70 -15.14 10.70
N GLY A 56 -30.51 -16.19 10.62
CA GLY A 56 -31.92 -16.15 10.98
C GLY A 56 -32.14 -16.03 12.49
N LYS A 57 -33.21 -15.32 12.86
CA LYS A 57 -33.62 -15.11 14.26
C LYS A 57 -34.12 -16.44 14.87
N GLY A 58 -33.52 -16.89 15.98
CA GLY A 58 -33.95 -18.07 16.74
C GLY A 58 -32.87 -18.71 17.61
N ARG A 59 -33.26 -19.56 18.57
CA ARG A 59 -32.32 -20.36 19.39
C ARG A 59 -31.63 -21.40 18.49
N GLY A 60 -30.32 -21.25 18.31
CA GLY A 60 -29.49 -22.14 17.50
C GLY A 60 -29.02 -21.59 16.15
N GLY A 61 -29.44 -20.37 15.77
CA GLY A 61 -28.93 -19.65 14.59
C GLY A 61 -29.10 -20.40 13.27
N SER A 62 -30.27 -20.30 12.61
CA SER A 62 -30.37 -20.79 11.22
C SER A 62 -29.55 -19.89 10.30
N ILE A 63 -29.02 -20.42 9.21
CA ILE A 63 -28.45 -19.63 8.11
C ILE A 63 -29.41 -19.66 6.92
N PHE A 64 -29.50 -18.56 6.19
CA PHE A 64 -30.34 -18.47 5.00
C PHE A 64 -29.71 -17.57 3.94
N ILE A 65 -30.04 -17.79 2.67
CA ILE A 65 -29.69 -16.89 1.58
C ILE A 65 -30.71 -15.75 1.63
N PRO A 66 -30.29 -14.48 1.78
CA PRO A 66 -31.24 -13.36 1.81
C PRO A 66 -32.06 -13.34 0.52
N ASN A 67 -33.39 -13.23 0.66
CA ASN A 67 -34.32 -12.99 -0.45
C ASN A 67 -34.16 -11.53 -0.91
N ASN A 68 -33.01 -11.20 -1.49
CA ASN A 68 -32.95 -10.09 -2.41
C ASN A 68 -33.21 -10.69 -3.80
N ASP A 69 -34.33 -10.31 -4.40
CA ASP A 69 -34.54 -10.44 -5.83
C ASP A 69 -33.24 -9.98 -6.53
N GLU A 70 -32.68 -10.86 -7.38
CA GLU A 70 -31.44 -10.67 -8.14
C GLU A 70 -30.08 -10.89 -7.43
N LEU A 71 -29.86 -12.06 -6.80
CA LEU A 71 -28.49 -12.60 -6.71
C LEU A 71 -28.06 -13.13 -8.09
N ARG A 72 -27.63 -12.20 -8.96
CA ARG A 72 -26.77 -12.45 -10.12
C ARG A 72 -25.53 -13.21 -9.65
N LEU A 73 -25.52 -14.52 -9.85
CA LEU A 73 -24.37 -15.39 -9.58
C LEU A 73 -23.51 -15.64 -10.83
N GLU A 74 -23.57 -14.73 -11.80
CA GLU A 74 -22.71 -14.75 -13.00
C GLU A 74 -21.83 -13.49 -13.19
N GLU A 75 -21.94 -12.46 -12.33
CA GLU A 75 -21.04 -11.29 -12.40
C GLU A 75 -20.05 -11.31 -11.23
N GLN A 76 -19.02 -12.13 -11.39
CA GLN A 76 -17.85 -12.09 -10.52
C GLN A 76 -16.91 -10.98 -11.03
N ASP A 77 -16.95 -9.80 -10.38
CA ASP A 77 -15.96 -8.71 -10.40
C ASP A 77 -15.21 -8.47 -11.73
N CYS A 78 -15.92 -8.12 -12.79
CA CYS A 78 -15.30 -7.40 -13.90
C CYS A 78 -15.53 -5.91 -13.71
N LEU A 79 -14.68 -5.26 -12.91
CA LEU A 79 -14.53 -3.81 -13.00
C LEU A 79 -14.33 -3.47 -14.47
N THR A 80 -15.10 -2.52 -14.95
CA THR A 80 -14.96 -1.97 -16.29
C THR A 80 -13.54 -1.46 -16.49
N THR A 81 -13.07 -1.41 -17.75
CA THR A 81 -11.77 -0.80 -18.08
C THR A 81 -11.64 0.59 -17.46
N GLN A 82 -12.73 1.35 -17.40
CA GLN A 82 -12.76 2.68 -16.82
C GLN A 82 -12.51 2.64 -15.31
N GLU A 83 -13.18 1.77 -14.56
CA GLU A 83 -12.96 1.63 -13.11
C GLU A 83 -11.52 1.17 -12.81
N LYS A 84 -10.97 0.23 -13.60
CA LYS A 84 -9.57 -0.20 -13.47
C LYS A 84 -8.58 0.93 -13.73
N LEU A 85 -8.87 1.81 -14.70
CA LEU A 85 -8.05 3.00 -14.96
C LEU A 85 -8.19 4.03 -13.85
N GLU A 86 -9.36 4.18 -13.23
CA GLU A 86 -9.56 5.08 -12.09
C GLU A 86 -8.81 4.58 -10.85
N GLU A 87 -8.86 3.29 -10.54
CA GLU A 87 -8.06 2.66 -9.49
C GLU A 87 -6.55 2.87 -9.74
N LEU A 88 -6.11 2.66 -10.98
CA LEU A 88 -4.72 2.86 -11.37
C LEU A 88 -4.31 4.34 -11.28
N LEU A 89 -5.15 5.26 -11.72
CA LEU A 89 -4.91 6.70 -11.62
C LEU A 89 -4.68 7.11 -10.16
N VAL A 90 -5.54 6.62 -9.28
CA VAL A 90 -5.45 6.88 -7.85
C VAL A 90 -4.14 6.30 -7.28
N ALA A 91 -3.79 5.07 -7.63
CA ALA A 91 -2.54 4.45 -7.20
C ALA A 91 -1.29 5.21 -7.69
N ILE A 92 -1.28 5.65 -8.95
CA ILE A 92 -0.18 6.44 -9.52
C ILE A 92 -0.08 7.79 -8.82
N ARG A 93 -1.19 8.49 -8.60
CA ARG A 93 -1.18 9.78 -7.88
C ARG A 93 -0.70 9.68 -6.44
N ARG A 94 -0.81 8.49 -5.83
CA ARG A 94 -0.26 8.19 -4.49
C ARG A 94 1.21 7.76 -4.54
N THR A 95 1.80 7.65 -5.72
CA THR A 95 3.23 7.40 -5.90
C THR A 95 3.95 8.74 -5.86
N PRO A 96 4.88 8.94 -4.92
CA PRO A 96 5.68 10.15 -4.91
C PRO A 96 6.54 10.31 -6.17
N GLY A 97 6.81 11.55 -6.56
CA GLY A 97 7.46 11.90 -7.81
C GLY A 97 6.61 11.60 -9.05
N ALA A 98 5.37 11.10 -8.90
CA ALA A 98 4.49 10.79 -10.02
C ALA A 98 3.31 11.76 -10.10
N PHE A 99 3.15 12.37 -11.26
CA PHE A 99 1.96 13.13 -11.62
C PHE A 99 1.17 12.36 -12.65
N ALA A 100 -0.15 12.27 -12.46
CA ALA A 100 -0.99 11.53 -13.39
C ALA A 100 -2.29 12.25 -13.76
N LYS A 101 -2.62 12.15 -15.04
CA LYS A 101 -3.86 12.66 -15.63
C LYS A 101 -4.53 11.56 -16.44
N LEU A 102 -5.78 11.26 -16.10
CA LEU A 102 -6.63 10.37 -16.88
C LEU A 102 -7.02 11.04 -18.20
N ASN A 103 -6.79 10.34 -19.30
CA ASN A 103 -7.31 10.64 -20.62
C ASN A 103 -8.45 9.67 -20.95
N ARG A 104 -8.97 9.73 -22.18
CA ARG A 104 -10.11 8.90 -22.62
C ARG A 104 -9.92 7.39 -22.47
N SER A 105 -8.68 6.89 -22.58
CA SER A 105 -8.38 5.44 -22.57
C SER A 105 -7.04 5.07 -21.94
N THR A 106 -6.31 6.06 -21.41
CA THR A 106 -4.97 5.90 -20.85
C THR A 106 -4.74 6.96 -19.79
N ILE A 107 -3.71 6.79 -18.98
CA ILE A 107 -3.28 7.76 -17.99
C ILE A 107 -1.93 8.31 -18.45
N THR A 108 -1.83 9.62 -18.68
CA THR A 108 -0.51 10.26 -18.86
C THR A 108 0.14 10.37 -17.49
N CYS A 109 1.36 9.84 -17.36
CA CYS A 109 2.18 9.90 -16.16
C CYS A 109 3.40 10.76 -16.44
N LEU A 110 3.76 11.64 -15.50
CA LEU A 110 5.05 12.33 -15.47
C LEU A 110 5.77 11.83 -14.22
N LEU A 111 6.92 11.21 -14.40
CA LEU A 111 7.66 10.56 -13.31
C LEU A 111 8.94 11.32 -13.00
N SER A 112 9.38 11.19 -11.75
CA SER A 112 10.59 11.81 -11.16
C SER A 112 10.66 13.33 -11.29
N SER A 113 11.77 13.89 -10.78
CA SER A 113 12.10 15.32 -10.91
C SER A 113 12.26 15.80 -12.36
N SER A 114 12.68 14.93 -13.30
CA SER A 114 12.79 15.24 -14.74
C SER A 114 11.42 15.34 -15.43
N LYS A 115 10.35 14.84 -14.80
CA LYS A 115 8.98 14.78 -15.33
C LYS A 115 8.91 13.99 -16.63
N ASP A 116 9.59 12.85 -16.67
CA ASP A 116 9.60 11.96 -17.81
C ASP A 116 8.22 11.40 -18.11
N LYS A 117 7.78 11.55 -19.35
CA LYS A 117 6.42 11.24 -19.76
C LYS A 117 6.28 9.78 -20.18
N LEU A 118 5.36 9.09 -19.51
CA LEU A 118 4.90 7.74 -19.83
C LEU A 118 3.37 7.68 -19.92
N TYR A 119 2.86 6.57 -20.44
CA TYR A 119 1.43 6.31 -20.57
C TYR A 119 1.10 5.00 -19.86
N ALA A 120 0.28 5.06 -18.82
CA ALA A 120 -0.27 3.89 -18.15
C ALA A 120 -1.63 3.49 -18.76
N GLY A 121 -1.92 2.20 -18.78
CA GLY A 121 -3.16 1.67 -19.33
C GLY A 121 -3.58 0.36 -18.68
N TYR A 122 -4.79 -0.07 -19.00
CA TYR A 122 -5.32 -1.39 -18.66
C TYR A 122 -5.97 -1.98 -19.91
N ASP A 123 -5.57 -3.19 -20.27
CA ASP A 123 -6.16 -3.97 -21.34
C ASP A 123 -7.10 -5.02 -20.75
N ALA A 124 -8.39 -4.88 -21.03
CA ALA A 124 -9.42 -5.77 -20.52
C ALA A 124 -9.44 -7.14 -21.21
N GLU A 125 -8.97 -7.24 -22.46
CA GLU A 125 -8.93 -8.51 -23.20
C GLU A 125 -7.84 -9.42 -22.62
N SER A 126 -6.65 -8.87 -22.41
CA SER A 126 -5.53 -9.60 -21.82
C SER A 126 -5.53 -9.60 -20.29
N LYS A 127 -6.35 -8.75 -19.64
CA LYS A 127 -6.37 -8.49 -18.18
C LYS A 127 -4.99 -8.08 -17.67
N ARG A 128 -4.42 -7.05 -18.29
CA ARG A 128 -3.05 -6.61 -18.01
C ARG A 128 -2.96 -5.11 -17.83
N TYR A 129 -2.19 -4.68 -16.84
CA TYR A 129 -1.73 -3.30 -16.76
C TYR A 129 -0.56 -3.09 -17.73
N SER A 130 -0.47 -1.89 -18.32
CA SER A 130 0.63 -1.53 -19.22
C SER A 130 1.23 -0.16 -18.93
N LEU A 131 2.52 -0.02 -19.21
CA LEU A 131 3.30 1.22 -19.21
C LEU A 131 4.01 1.37 -20.53
N SER A 132 3.68 2.43 -21.27
CA SER A 132 4.30 2.74 -22.56
C SER A 132 5.13 4.02 -22.47
N TYR A 133 6.40 3.90 -22.85
CA TYR A 133 7.20 5.03 -23.29
C TYR A 133 6.95 5.28 -24.78
N ARG A 134 6.73 6.52 -25.17
CA ARG A 134 6.59 6.96 -26.57
C ARG A 134 7.52 8.13 -26.78
N VAL A 135 8.33 8.07 -27.84
CA VAL A 135 9.25 9.16 -28.20
C VAL A 135 8.42 10.37 -28.61
N GLU A 136 8.49 11.44 -27.84
CA GLU A 136 7.77 12.67 -28.16
C GLU A 136 8.39 13.37 -29.38
N LYS A 137 7.57 14.12 -30.12
CA LYS A 137 7.99 14.74 -31.37
C LYS A 137 9.16 15.71 -31.14
N GLY A 138 10.29 15.45 -31.79
CA GLY A 138 11.50 16.29 -31.68
C GLY A 138 12.36 15.98 -30.46
N LYS A 139 12.13 14.86 -29.78
CA LYS A 139 12.97 14.34 -28.70
C LYS A 139 13.85 13.18 -29.16
N SER A 140 14.94 12.95 -28.44
CA SER A 140 15.85 11.82 -28.60
C SER A 140 15.14 10.50 -28.28
N ASP A 141 15.51 9.43 -28.99
CA ASP A 141 14.95 8.10 -28.75
C ASP A 141 15.75 7.38 -27.66
N HIS A 142 15.14 7.21 -26.48
CA HIS A 142 15.72 6.48 -25.35
C HIS A 142 15.10 5.08 -25.17
N SER A 143 14.51 4.51 -26.21
CA SER A 143 13.77 3.24 -26.14
C SER A 143 14.61 2.07 -25.59
N GLU A 144 15.92 2.04 -25.85
CA GLU A 144 16.85 1.02 -25.34
C GLU A 144 17.09 1.18 -23.84
N THR A 145 17.41 2.39 -23.38
CA THR A 145 17.52 2.72 -21.96
C THR A 145 16.22 2.37 -21.20
N VAL A 146 15.07 2.71 -21.78
CA VAL A 146 13.76 2.39 -21.19
C VAL A 146 13.53 0.89 -21.10
N GLU A 147 13.92 0.13 -22.12
CA GLU A 147 13.82 -1.33 -22.11
C GLU A 147 14.64 -1.93 -20.95
N ASP A 148 15.85 -1.43 -20.73
CA ASP A 148 16.71 -1.86 -19.62
C ASP A 148 16.14 -1.43 -18.26
N ILE A 149 15.58 -0.23 -18.14
CA ILE A 149 14.88 0.21 -16.94
C ILE A 149 13.67 -0.69 -16.67
N PHE A 150 12.85 -1.01 -17.69
CA PHE A 150 11.70 -1.90 -17.55
C PHE A 150 12.10 -3.32 -17.11
N LYS A 151 13.23 -3.84 -17.61
CA LYS A 151 13.80 -5.10 -17.12
C LYS A 151 14.21 -5.00 -15.65
N LYS A 152 14.88 -3.91 -15.25
CA LYS A 152 15.33 -3.70 -13.87
C LYS A 152 14.16 -3.58 -12.89
N VAL A 153 13.10 -2.83 -13.21
CA VAL A 153 11.96 -2.66 -12.28
C VAL A 153 11.11 -3.92 -12.13
N THR A 154 11.24 -4.89 -13.03
CA THR A 154 10.47 -6.14 -13.04
C THR A 154 11.29 -7.39 -12.75
N ASP A 155 12.56 -7.25 -12.37
CA ASP A 155 13.53 -8.35 -12.22
C ASP A 155 13.06 -9.45 -11.26
N ASP A 156 12.44 -9.09 -10.14
CA ASP A 156 12.00 -9.98 -9.06
C ASP A 156 10.49 -10.29 -9.06
N ILE A 157 9.74 -9.85 -10.07
CA ILE A 157 8.31 -10.14 -10.24
C ILE A 157 8.03 -10.98 -11.51
N GLN A 158 8.91 -11.93 -11.81
CA GLN A 158 8.78 -12.78 -13.01
C GLN A 158 7.49 -13.60 -13.06
N ASP A 159 6.88 -13.87 -11.91
CA ASP A 159 5.61 -14.57 -11.80
C ASP A 159 4.43 -13.75 -12.35
N SER A 160 4.58 -12.42 -12.48
CA SER A 160 3.64 -11.55 -13.20
C SER A 160 3.77 -11.63 -14.73
N LYS A 161 4.66 -12.48 -15.24
CA LYS A 161 4.99 -12.66 -16.66
C LYS A 161 5.21 -11.33 -17.38
N PRO A 162 6.10 -10.45 -16.88
CA PRO A 162 6.34 -9.15 -17.49
C PRO A 162 6.71 -9.32 -18.96
N GLU A 163 6.04 -8.58 -19.83
CA GLU A 163 6.27 -8.61 -21.27
C GLU A 163 6.68 -7.22 -21.72
N ILE A 164 7.87 -7.12 -22.32
CA ILE A 164 8.37 -5.87 -22.87
C ILE A 164 8.35 -5.96 -24.39
N GLN A 165 7.52 -5.14 -25.01
CA GLN A 165 7.40 -5.04 -26.45
C GLN A 165 7.97 -3.71 -26.93
N ARG A 166 9.02 -3.78 -27.74
CA ARG A 166 9.59 -2.63 -28.45
C ARG A 166 9.03 -2.56 -29.88
N THR A 167 8.48 -1.41 -30.22
CA THR A 167 8.03 -1.07 -31.57
C THR A 167 8.79 0.15 -32.07
N LYS A 168 8.61 0.51 -33.34
CA LYS A 168 9.19 1.75 -33.90
C LYS A 168 8.70 3.04 -33.22
N ARG A 169 7.62 2.98 -32.44
CA ARG A 169 6.95 4.16 -31.87
C ARG A 169 6.86 4.14 -30.35
N SER A 170 7.15 3.01 -29.72
CA SER A 170 7.00 2.85 -28.29
C SER A 170 7.75 1.63 -27.75
N THR A 171 8.19 1.74 -26.50
CA THR A 171 8.56 0.61 -25.65
C THR A 171 7.46 0.43 -24.62
N THR A 172 6.83 -0.74 -24.56
CA THR A 172 5.71 -1.02 -23.66
C THR A 172 6.02 -2.19 -22.76
N LEU A 173 5.87 -1.99 -21.44
CA LEU A 173 5.84 -3.04 -20.44
C LEU A 173 4.39 -3.41 -20.13
N SER A 174 4.08 -4.69 -20.11
CA SER A 174 2.80 -5.22 -19.67
C SER A 174 3.01 -6.18 -18.50
N ILE A 175 2.22 -6.06 -17.45
CA ILE A 175 2.18 -6.98 -16.28
C ILE A 175 0.74 -7.47 -16.08
N ASP A 176 0.52 -8.39 -15.15
CA ASP A 176 -0.83 -8.87 -14.82
C ASP A 176 -1.78 -7.78 -14.26
N ASP A 177 -2.97 -8.17 -13.82
CA ASP A 177 -4.01 -7.30 -13.27
C ASP A 177 -3.81 -6.96 -11.78
N SER A 178 -2.61 -7.18 -11.23
CA SER A 178 -2.30 -6.89 -9.84
C SER A 178 -1.92 -5.41 -9.65
N LEU A 179 -2.87 -4.61 -9.15
CA LEU A 179 -2.63 -3.20 -8.83
C LEU A 179 -1.45 -2.98 -7.86
N PRO A 180 -1.22 -3.82 -6.82
CA PRO A 180 -0.02 -3.73 -5.99
C PRO A 180 1.29 -3.90 -6.76
N ARG A 181 1.34 -4.83 -7.74
CA ARG A 181 2.52 -5.02 -8.61
C ARG A 181 2.74 -3.82 -9.50
N MET A 182 1.66 -3.27 -10.07
CA MET A 182 1.75 -2.05 -10.86
C MET A 182 2.28 -0.87 -10.03
N ASN A 183 1.79 -0.70 -8.81
CA ASN A 183 2.25 0.34 -7.90
C ASN A 183 3.74 0.16 -7.52
N LEU A 184 4.17 -1.10 -7.30
CA LEU A 184 5.58 -1.45 -7.11
C LEU A 184 6.44 -1.01 -8.31
N VAL A 185 6.02 -1.39 -9.52
CA VAL A 185 6.72 -1.01 -10.77
C VAL A 185 6.80 0.51 -10.89
N MET A 186 5.71 1.23 -10.65
CA MET A 186 5.68 2.70 -10.72
C MET A 186 6.66 3.35 -9.74
N ARG A 187 6.73 2.87 -8.49
CA ARG A 187 7.66 3.40 -7.49
C ARG A 187 9.12 3.17 -7.87
N ARG A 188 9.47 1.95 -8.28
CA ARG A 188 10.83 1.65 -8.75
C ARG A 188 11.20 2.46 -9.99
N LEU A 189 10.23 2.70 -10.85
CA LEU A 189 10.42 3.51 -12.04
C LEU A 189 10.70 4.97 -11.66
N CYS A 190 9.93 5.57 -10.74
CA CYS A 190 10.26 6.89 -10.19
C CYS A 190 11.68 6.92 -9.61
N ASP A 191 12.05 5.91 -8.82
CA ASP A 191 13.36 5.85 -8.17
C ASP A 191 14.52 5.78 -9.17
N LEU A 192 14.40 4.97 -10.23
CA LEU A 192 15.43 4.86 -11.27
C LEU A 192 15.52 6.13 -12.12
N LEU A 193 14.37 6.76 -12.40
CA LEU A 193 14.28 7.99 -13.19
C LEU A 193 14.69 9.26 -12.40
N GLU A 194 15.01 9.16 -11.12
CA GLU A 194 15.72 10.24 -10.41
C GLU A 194 17.20 10.33 -10.82
N SER A 195 17.79 9.20 -11.25
CA SER A 195 19.18 9.14 -11.72
C SER A 195 19.34 9.15 -13.23
N GLU A 196 18.25 8.98 -13.97
CA GLU A 196 18.22 8.84 -15.43
C GLU A 196 17.16 9.79 -16.00
N ASP A 197 17.54 10.71 -16.90
CA ASP A 197 16.64 11.61 -17.62
C ASP A 197 16.37 11.05 -19.02
N LEU A 198 15.12 10.73 -19.35
CA LEU A 198 14.75 10.24 -20.68
C LEU A 198 14.56 11.37 -21.70
N GLU A 199 14.81 12.62 -21.28
CA GLU A 199 14.59 13.86 -22.04
C GLU A 199 13.17 13.96 -22.63
N ASN A 200 12.21 13.20 -22.09
CA ASN A 200 10.89 13.00 -22.67
C ASN A 200 9.82 13.89 -22.03
N SER A 201 10.26 14.93 -21.31
CA SER A 201 9.41 15.89 -20.63
C SER A 201 8.67 16.84 -21.58
N LEU A 202 7.46 17.25 -21.18
CA LEU A 202 6.68 18.29 -21.84
C LEU A 202 7.11 19.68 -21.34
N LYS A 203 7.08 20.70 -22.21
CA LYS A 203 7.29 22.10 -21.79
C LYS A 203 6.30 22.45 -20.66
N ALA A 204 6.87 22.95 -19.57
CA ALA A 204 6.35 22.92 -18.20
C ALA A 204 5.07 23.75 -17.93
N ASP A 205 4.56 24.47 -18.91
CA ASP A 205 3.68 25.61 -18.68
C ASP A 205 2.18 25.24 -18.58
N ARG A 206 1.80 23.99 -18.90
CA ARG A 206 0.37 23.59 -19.05
C ARG A 206 -0.09 22.39 -18.24
N TYR A 207 0.80 21.69 -17.55
CA TYR A 207 0.46 20.50 -16.77
C TYR A 207 0.60 20.81 -15.28
N TRP A 208 -0.51 21.33 -14.77
CA TRP A 208 -0.77 21.84 -13.43
C TRP A 208 -0.33 20.93 -12.28
N GLY A 209 0.05 21.58 -11.18
CA GLY A 209 0.17 20.98 -9.86
C GLY A 209 -1.17 20.37 -9.44
N ILE A 210 -1.20 19.05 -9.36
CA ILE A 210 -2.18 18.37 -8.54
C ILE A 210 -1.39 17.96 -7.31
N GLU A 211 -1.46 18.82 -6.28
CA GLU A 211 -1.18 18.43 -4.92
C GLU A 211 -2.02 17.17 -4.62
N LEU A 212 -1.42 16.20 -3.93
CA LEU A 212 -2.14 15.03 -3.41
C LEU A 212 -3.45 15.50 -2.75
N GLY A 213 -4.59 15.18 -3.36
CA GLY A 213 -5.90 15.63 -2.87
C GLY A 213 -6.19 15.06 -1.47
N GLY A 214 -7.12 15.68 -0.71
CA GLY A 214 -7.42 15.30 0.68
C GLY A 214 -7.73 13.80 0.89
N GLU A 215 -8.35 13.13 -0.09
CA GLU A 215 -8.61 11.68 -0.05
C GLU A 215 -7.34 10.80 -0.20
N ALA A 216 -6.26 11.35 -0.75
CA ALA A 216 -4.97 10.67 -0.84
C ALA A 216 -4.27 10.57 0.53
N LYS A 217 -4.53 11.49 1.46
CA LYS A 217 -3.94 11.51 2.81
C LYS A 217 -4.24 10.24 3.61
N ASP A 218 -5.49 9.79 3.62
CA ASP A 218 -5.91 8.65 4.46
C ASP A 218 -5.55 7.29 3.85
N SER A 219 -5.44 7.26 2.53
CA SER A 219 -5.29 6.05 1.73
C SER A 219 -3.84 5.76 1.32
N TYR A 220 -2.97 6.77 1.28
CA TYR A 220 -1.54 6.62 1.01
C TYR A 220 -0.88 5.61 1.94
N LEU A 221 -1.10 5.71 3.26
CA LEU A 221 -0.52 4.79 4.25
C LEU A 221 -1.07 3.36 4.12
N THR A 222 -2.31 3.22 3.64
CA THR A 222 -2.90 1.92 3.30
C THR A 222 -2.19 1.30 2.09
N ASP A 223 -1.88 2.09 1.06
CA ASP A 223 -1.19 1.57 -0.12
C ASP A 223 0.26 1.22 0.16
N VAL A 224 0.95 2.02 0.97
CA VAL A 224 2.28 1.67 1.48
C VAL A 224 2.20 0.37 2.29
N ALA A 225 1.19 0.19 3.14
CA ALA A 225 1.00 -1.06 3.89
C ALA A 225 0.76 -2.28 2.98
N LYS A 226 -0.02 -2.12 1.89
CA LYS A 226 -0.22 -3.19 0.88
C LYS A 226 1.11 -3.57 0.22
N LEU A 227 1.93 -2.58 -0.11
CA LEU A 227 3.23 -2.76 -0.75
C LEU A 227 4.22 -3.49 0.16
N ILE A 228 4.30 -3.08 1.43
CA ILE A 228 5.13 -3.76 2.45
C ILE A 228 4.66 -5.21 2.63
N SER A 229 3.34 -5.43 2.71
CA SER A 229 2.75 -6.77 2.82
C SER A 229 3.09 -7.63 1.62
N TYR A 230 2.93 -7.08 0.41
CA TYR A 230 3.28 -7.75 -0.82
C TYR A 230 4.77 -8.13 -0.86
N ALA A 231 5.65 -7.21 -0.49
CA ALA A 231 7.09 -7.45 -0.49
C ALA A 231 7.47 -8.57 0.49
N ALA A 232 6.96 -8.53 1.72
CA ALA A 232 7.22 -9.56 2.73
C ALA A 232 6.69 -10.95 2.33
N ILE A 233 5.52 -11.02 1.68
CA ILE A 233 4.90 -12.29 1.26
C ILE A 233 5.69 -12.96 0.13
N ASN A 234 6.31 -12.16 -0.75
CA ASN A 234 7.01 -12.65 -1.93
C ASN A 234 8.53 -12.64 -1.78
N ASP A 235 9.04 -12.44 -0.55
CA ASP A 235 10.48 -12.37 -0.26
C ASP A 235 11.24 -11.32 -1.11
N ILE A 236 10.54 -10.23 -1.43
CA ILE A 236 11.09 -9.10 -2.18
C ILE A 236 11.79 -8.16 -1.19
N GLN A 237 12.97 -7.67 -1.60
CA GLN A 237 13.74 -6.71 -0.81
C GLN A 237 12.94 -5.43 -0.54
N TRP A 238 12.76 -5.10 0.74
CA TRP A 238 12.17 -3.85 1.22
C TRP A 238 13.15 -3.10 2.13
N PRO A 239 13.40 -1.78 1.92
CA PRO A 239 12.83 -0.91 0.89
C PRO A 239 13.48 -1.17 -0.48
N PHE A 240 12.85 -0.70 -1.56
CA PHE A 240 13.41 -0.84 -2.91
C PHE A 240 14.61 0.12 -3.08
N GLY A 241 15.75 -0.38 -3.54
CA GLY A 241 16.92 0.44 -3.85
C GLY A 241 17.71 1.00 -2.64
N SER A 242 18.49 2.06 -2.89
CA SER A 242 19.54 2.56 -1.99
C SER A 242 19.04 3.55 -0.91
N SER A 243 17.85 4.11 -1.08
CA SER A 243 17.37 5.25 -0.27
C SER A 243 16.00 4.96 0.33
N PHE A 244 15.95 4.89 1.66
CA PHE A 244 14.70 4.89 2.42
C PHE A 244 13.82 6.09 2.06
N ARG A 245 14.44 7.23 1.71
CA ARG A 245 13.74 8.46 1.36
C ARG A 245 12.80 8.26 0.16
N ASN A 246 13.20 7.39 -0.74
CA ASN A 246 12.49 7.12 -1.99
C ASN A 246 11.33 6.14 -1.80
N ALA A 247 11.50 5.15 -0.91
CA ALA A 247 10.50 4.10 -0.69
C ALA A 247 9.13 4.60 -0.16
N PHE A 248 9.14 5.68 0.64
CA PHE A 248 7.93 6.42 1.03
C PHE A 248 7.77 7.73 0.25
N GLY A 249 8.77 8.09 -0.56
CA GLY A 249 8.87 9.33 -1.35
C GLY A 249 8.51 10.60 -0.60
N PHE A 250 9.24 10.79 0.50
CA PHE A 250 8.97 11.77 1.55
C PHE A 250 8.74 13.20 1.10
N ASP A 251 9.52 13.73 0.16
CA ASP A 251 9.46 15.17 -0.13
C ASP A 251 8.06 15.64 -0.54
N ASP A 252 7.30 14.76 -1.20
CA ASP A 252 5.91 15.01 -1.59
C ASP A 252 4.89 14.69 -0.50
N VAL A 253 5.22 13.83 0.47
CA VAL A 253 4.31 13.39 1.54
C VAL A 253 4.57 14.02 2.90
N ASP A 254 5.71 14.67 3.08
CA ASP A 254 6.13 15.39 4.29
C ASP A 254 5.02 16.33 4.79
N PRO A 255 4.35 17.14 3.94
CA PRO A 255 3.26 18.00 4.41
C PRO A 255 2.09 17.23 5.05
N PHE A 256 1.85 15.97 4.68
CA PHE A 256 0.74 15.18 5.24
C PHE A 256 1.05 14.56 6.59
N ILE A 257 2.32 14.27 6.83
CA ILE A 257 2.80 13.61 8.05
C ILE A 257 3.50 14.57 9.01
N THR A 258 3.65 15.85 8.63
CA THR A 258 4.15 16.89 9.53
C THR A 258 3.08 17.26 10.55
N ILE A 259 3.38 17.09 11.83
CA ILE A 259 2.42 17.24 12.94
C ILE A 259 2.63 18.50 13.78
N GLY A 260 3.74 19.20 13.59
CA GLY A 260 4.09 20.34 14.40
C GLY A 260 5.50 20.86 14.15
N ARG A 261 5.93 21.79 15.00
CA ARG A 261 7.23 22.46 14.93
C ARG A 261 7.76 22.80 16.31
N SER A 262 9.07 22.89 16.48
CA SER A 262 9.66 23.35 17.73
C SER A 262 9.43 24.85 17.95
N HIS A 263 9.49 25.29 19.20
CA HIS A 263 9.39 26.72 19.53
C HIS A 263 10.49 27.57 18.86
N ASN A 264 11.68 27.00 18.63
CA ASN A 264 12.75 27.70 17.94
C ASN A 264 12.51 27.75 16.42
N ALA A 265 11.94 26.69 15.85
CA ALA A 265 11.56 26.64 14.44
C ALA A 265 10.51 27.70 14.07
N VAL A 266 9.63 28.10 15.00
CA VAL A 266 8.66 29.21 14.79
C VAL A 266 9.34 30.52 14.40
N LYS A 267 10.55 30.77 14.90
CA LYS A 267 11.31 32.02 14.71
C LYS A 267 12.43 31.90 13.68
N ALA A 268 12.66 30.71 13.14
CA ALA A 268 13.76 30.44 12.22
C ALA A 268 13.37 30.74 10.77
N ASN A 269 14.37 31.06 9.93
CA ASN A 269 14.16 31.17 8.49
C ASN A 269 14.07 29.78 7.85
N GLU A 270 13.45 29.66 6.67
CA GLU A 270 13.31 28.38 5.96
C GLU A 270 14.64 27.65 5.74
N SER A 271 15.72 28.38 5.46
CA SER A 271 17.06 27.82 5.27
C SER A 271 17.67 27.20 6.54
N GLN A 272 17.11 27.50 7.70
CA GLN A 272 17.52 26.99 9.02
C GLN A 272 16.64 25.85 9.50
N LEU A 273 15.54 25.55 8.80
CA LEU A 273 14.63 24.48 9.16
C LEU A 273 15.18 23.12 8.73
N HIS A 274 14.84 22.11 9.52
CA HIS A 274 15.13 20.71 9.28
C HIS A 274 13.86 19.89 9.58
N ARG A 275 13.51 18.98 8.67
CA ARG A 275 12.40 18.05 8.87
C ARG A 275 12.93 16.82 9.56
N GLU A 276 12.46 16.58 10.77
CA GLU A 276 12.88 15.45 11.58
C GLU A 276 11.71 14.50 11.79
N HIS A 277 11.94 13.21 11.56
CA HIS A 277 10.93 12.21 11.93
C HIS A 277 10.77 12.22 13.44
N VAL A 278 9.60 11.88 13.98
CA VAL A 278 9.43 11.83 15.43
C VAL A 278 10.05 10.53 15.97
N VAL A 279 9.69 9.40 15.36
CA VAL A 279 10.34 8.10 15.55
C VAL A 279 11.32 7.87 14.38
N PRO A 280 12.57 7.42 14.62
CA PRO A 280 13.54 7.20 13.56
C PRO A 280 12.97 6.29 12.49
N ALA A 281 13.04 6.76 11.25
CA ALA A 281 12.35 6.14 10.13
C ALA A 281 12.86 4.71 9.83
N VAL A 282 14.14 4.43 10.11
CA VAL A 282 14.73 3.09 10.09
C VAL A 282 14.02 2.10 11.02
N ARG A 283 13.59 2.54 12.22
CA ARG A 283 12.87 1.68 13.18
C ARG A 283 11.44 1.42 12.74
N ILE A 284 10.78 2.44 12.18
CA ILE A 284 9.44 2.30 11.61
C ILE A 284 9.46 1.24 10.50
N LYS A 285 10.47 1.30 9.62
CA LYS A 285 10.68 0.32 8.54
C LYS A 285 10.79 -1.11 9.06
N GLU A 286 11.72 -1.33 9.98
CA GLU A 286 12.00 -2.66 10.55
C GLU A 286 10.74 -3.24 11.17
N LYS A 287 10.00 -2.42 11.93
CA LYS A 287 8.77 -2.87 12.58
C LYS A 287 7.63 -3.13 11.59
N ALA A 288 7.43 -2.26 10.60
CA ALA A 288 6.39 -2.46 9.58
C ALA A 288 6.66 -3.74 8.77
N TYR A 289 7.93 -4.01 8.44
CA TYR A 289 8.32 -5.24 7.75
C TYR A 289 8.19 -6.47 8.66
N GLU A 290 8.58 -6.39 9.94
CA GLU A 290 8.35 -7.45 10.94
C GLU A 290 6.85 -7.79 11.05
N MET A 291 5.98 -6.78 11.11
CA MET A 291 4.53 -6.95 11.11
C MET A 291 4.06 -7.68 9.86
N ALA A 292 4.56 -7.30 8.68
CA ALA A 292 4.20 -7.93 7.42
C ALA A 292 4.67 -9.39 7.33
N CYS A 293 5.91 -9.69 7.74
CA CYS A 293 6.44 -11.06 7.83
C CYS A 293 5.63 -11.93 8.81
N GLY A 294 5.08 -11.34 9.87
CA GLY A 294 4.16 -12.00 10.79
C GLY A 294 2.69 -11.97 10.35
N TYR A 295 2.42 -11.65 9.07
CA TYR A 295 1.10 -11.65 8.45
C TYR A 295 0.08 -10.70 9.08
N ALA A 296 0.56 -9.58 9.65
CA ALA A 296 -0.33 -8.49 10.05
C ALA A 296 -1.20 -8.04 8.86
N SER A 297 -2.44 -7.66 9.13
CA SER A 297 -3.29 -7.14 8.06
C SER A 297 -2.80 -5.78 7.56
N VAL A 298 -3.14 -5.45 6.32
CA VAL A 298 -2.82 -4.16 5.71
C VAL A 298 -3.30 -3.01 6.60
N GLU A 299 -4.48 -3.14 7.20
CA GLU A 299 -5.07 -2.12 8.08
C GLU A 299 -4.25 -1.95 9.36
N ALA A 300 -3.72 -3.04 9.92
CA ALA A 300 -2.88 -2.98 11.12
C ALA A 300 -1.54 -2.31 10.83
N ILE A 301 -0.92 -2.59 9.68
CA ILE A 301 0.31 -1.95 9.23
C ILE A 301 0.05 -0.47 8.91
N ALA A 302 -1.05 -0.14 8.22
CA ALA A 302 -1.41 1.23 7.91
C ALA A 302 -1.65 2.05 9.18
N GLU A 303 -2.32 1.48 10.19
CA GLU A 303 -2.54 2.14 11.47
C GLU A 303 -1.24 2.32 12.25
N PHE A 304 -0.33 1.34 12.19
CA PHE A 304 1.01 1.49 12.73
C PHE A 304 1.75 2.68 12.09
N LEU A 305 1.72 2.79 10.75
CA LEU A 305 2.33 3.92 10.04
C LEU A 305 1.67 5.25 10.42
N ARG A 306 0.35 5.33 10.52
CA ARG A 306 -0.37 6.55 10.96
C ARG A 306 0.06 7.05 12.33
N CYS A 307 0.42 6.15 13.24
CA CYS A 307 0.77 6.50 14.61
C CYS A 307 2.26 6.85 14.78
N HIS A 308 3.15 6.44 13.86
CA HIS A 308 4.60 6.55 14.07
C HIS A 308 5.34 7.25 12.93
N LEU A 309 4.84 7.21 11.69
CA LEU A 309 5.41 7.93 10.56
C LEU A 309 4.99 9.40 10.61
N LEU A 310 5.61 10.14 11.53
CA LEU A 310 5.29 11.52 11.84
C LEU A 310 6.55 12.37 11.70
N ILE A 311 6.41 13.63 11.28
CA ILE A 311 7.48 14.60 11.12
C ILE A 311 7.21 15.84 11.96
N VAL A 312 8.26 16.46 12.48
CA VAL A 312 8.24 17.80 13.06
C VAL A 312 9.26 18.69 12.38
N LEU A 313 9.00 20.00 12.37
CA LEU A 313 9.99 20.99 11.94
C LEU A 313 10.84 21.41 13.13
N LEU A 314 12.16 21.18 13.02
CA LEU A 314 13.17 21.61 13.98
C LEU A 314 14.07 22.67 13.34
N THR A 315 14.89 23.35 14.13
CA THR A 315 16.06 24.03 13.56
C THR A 315 17.18 23.02 13.28
N LYS A 316 18.12 23.36 12.40
CA LYS A 316 19.30 22.53 12.12
C LYS A 316 20.13 22.27 13.38
N GLU A 317 20.21 23.24 14.27
CA GLU A 317 20.91 23.11 15.56
C GLU A 317 20.22 22.11 16.48
N GLU A 318 18.88 22.14 16.56
CA GLU A 318 18.09 21.16 17.32
C GLU A 318 18.22 19.74 16.75
N ALA A 319 18.17 19.61 15.42
CA ALA A 319 18.40 18.33 14.76
C ALA A 319 19.80 17.76 15.07
N GLN A 320 20.81 18.64 15.17
CA GLN A 320 22.17 18.23 15.50
C GLN A 320 22.31 17.69 16.93
N LEU A 321 21.46 18.09 17.87
CA LEU A 321 21.44 17.51 19.23
C LEU A 321 21.10 16.02 19.22
N LEU A 322 20.22 15.60 18.30
CA LEU A 322 19.84 14.19 18.11
C LEU A 322 20.97 13.37 17.48
N ASP A 323 21.77 14.01 16.62
CA ASP A 323 22.85 13.40 15.85
C ASP A 323 24.17 13.24 16.62
N THR A 324 24.41 14.13 17.59
CA THR A 324 25.70 14.22 18.27
C THR A 324 25.93 13.01 19.20
N ARG A 325 27.17 12.50 19.24
CA ARG A 325 27.54 11.35 20.08
C ARG A 325 27.49 11.74 21.56
N VAL A 326 27.23 10.75 22.42
CA VAL A 326 27.26 10.92 23.89
C VAL A 326 28.59 11.45 24.41
N SER A 327 29.70 11.08 23.75
CA SER A 327 31.04 11.59 24.08
C SER A 327 31.21 13.10 23.83
N ASP A 328 30.38 13.68 22.97
CA ASP A 328 30.51 15.05 22.47
C ASP A 328 29.35 15.93 22.97
N GLY A 329 28.61 15.47 23.99
CA GLY A 329 27.48 16.19 24.59
C GLY A 329 26.11 15.94 23.95
N GLY A 330 25.99 14.99 23.02
CA GLY A 330 24.70 14.58 22.44
C GLY A 330 24.10 13.31 23.07
N ILE A 331 23.00 12.79 22.52
CA ILE A 331 22.31 11.59 23.06
C ILE A 331 22.36 10.39 22.09
N LYS A 332 22.88 10.58 20.86
CA LYS A 332 22.95 9.55 19.80
C LYS A 332 21.58 8.92 19.50
N LEU A 333 20.54 9.76 19.35
CA LEU A 333 19.17 9.33 19.07
C LEU A 333 18.75 9.47 17.60
N LYS A 334 19.68 9.82 16.70
CA LYS A 334 19.43 9.88 15.25
C LYS A 334 18.67 8.67 14.69
N THR A 335 19.09 7.47 15.09
CA THR A 335 18.55 6.20 14.59
C THR A 335 17.93 5.33 15.69
N SER A 336 17.74 5.88 16.88
CA SER A 336 17.21 5.16 18.04
C SER A 336 16.21 5.96 18.85
N MET A 337 15.37 5.26 19.59
CA MET A 337 14.50 5.83 20.63
C MET A 337 15.21 5.81 21.99
N PRO A 338 14.73 6.61 22.98
CA PRO A 338 15.25 6.59 24.35
C PRO A 338 15.27 5.20 24.99
N LEU A 339 16.05 5.06 26.07
CA LEU A 339 16.16 3.81 26.80
C LEU A 339 14.79 3.40 27.38
N TYR A 340 14.44 2.12 27.27
CA TYR A 340 13.16 1.54 27.67
C TYR A 340 11.94 1.94 26.85
N TRP A 341 12.08 2.81 25.85
CA TRP A 341 10.99 3.10 24.93
C TRP A 341 10.56 1.83 24.18
N VAL A 342 9.27 1.53 24.22
CA VAL A 342 8.66 0.41 23.49
C VAL A 342 7.56 0.90 22.57
N TRP A 343 7.24 0.10 21.54
CA TRP A 343 6.16 0.45 20.62
C TRP A 343 4.82 0.59 21.36
N GLY A 344 4.14 1.72 21.17
CA GLY A 344 2.92 2.10 21.89
C GLY A 344 3.15 3.20 22.93
N ASP A 345 4.40 3.48 23.31
CA ASP A 345 4.76 4.68 24.07
C ASP A 345 4.60 5.95 23.21
N ASP A 346 4.74 7.12 23.82
CA ASP A 346 4.58 8.39 23.12
C ASP A 346 5.70 8.54 22.06
N PRO A 347 5.35 8.74 20.77
CA PRO A 347 6.34 8.91 19.72
C PRO A 347 7.26 10.13 19.98
N LEU A 348 6.76 11.19 20.62
CA LEU A 348 7.50 12.43 20.88
C LEU A 348 8.57 12.30 21.98
N ASP A 349 8.62 11.19 22.71
CA ASP A 349 9.55 11.04 23.84
C ASP A 349 11.01 11.21 23.44
N ARG A 350 11.38 10.87 22.19
CA ARG A 350 12.72 11.11 21.65
C ARG A 350 13.12 12.58 21.67
N LEU A 351 12.18 13.47 21.37
CA LEU A 351 12.41 14.92 21.33
C LEU A 351 12.37 15.52 22.74
N LYS A 352 11.50 15.00 23.61
CA LYS A 352 11.45 15.42 25.02
C LYS A 352 12.72 15.07 25.78
N ASP A 353 13.33 13.91 25.50
CA ASP A 353 14.56 13.43 26.15
C ASP A 353 15.75 14.38 25.89
N VAL A 354 15.78 15.04 24.73
CA VAL A 354 16.76 16.09 24.39
C VAL A 354 16.30 17.51 24.74
N GLY A 355 15.16 17.67 25.42
CA GLY A 355 14.63 18.97 25.85
C GLY A 355 14.00 19.82 24.73
N ILE A 356 13.66 19.23 23.59
CA ILE A 356 13.00 19.93 22.48
C ILE A 356 11.48 19.93 22.73
N SER A 357 10.91 21.13 22.87
CA SER A 357 9.47 21.33 23.02
C SER A 357 8.81 21.56 21.67
N ILE A 358 7.79 20.76 21.36
CA ILE A 358 7.05 20.79 20.09
C ILE A 358 5.67 21.42 20.31
N GLU A 359 5.38 22.42 19.48
CA GLU A 359 4.04 22.95 19.26
C GLU A 359 3.37 22.12 18.16
N LEU A 360 2.35 21.36 18.53
CA LEU A 360 1.56 20.56 17.58
C LEU A 360 0.59 21.45 16.83
N TYR A 361 0.34 21.13 15.57
CA TYR A 361 -0.69 21.80 14.78
C TYR A 361 -2.09 21.42 15.26
N ASP A 362 -3.03 22.37 15.18
CA ASP A 362 -4.41 22.20 15.68
C ASP A 362 -5.14 21.03 15.00
N GLU A 363 -4.78 20.73 13.74
CA GLU A 363 -5.37 19.63 12.98
C GLU A 363 -4.83 18.25 13.38
N TYR A 364 -3.74 18.20 14.15
CA TYR A 364 -3.16 16.94 14.60
C TYR A 364 -3.84 16.43 15.88
N SER A 365 -4.43 15.24 15.78
CA SER A 365 -4.95 14.50 16.93
C SER A 365 -4.02 13.32 17.24
N PRO A 366 -3.41 13.26 18.45
CA PRO A 366 -2.61 12.13 18.88
C PRO A 366 -3.40 10.81 18.77
N ARG A 367 -2.79 9.81 18.15
CA ARG A 367 -3.40 8.49 17.98
C ARG A 367 -2.75 7.49 18.92
N THR A 368 -3.58 6.69 19.59
CA THR A 368 -3.09 5.62 20.45
C THR A 368 -2.98 4.34 19.64
N TRP A 369 -1.75 3.87 19.43
CA TRP A 369 -1.54 2.58 18.79
C TRP A 369 -1.57 1.46 19.83
N LYS A 370 -2.33 0.40 19.53
CA LYS A 370 -2.30 -0.82 20.35
C LYS A 370 -1.19 -1.74 19.84
N PRO A 371 -0.25 -2.16 20.69
CA PRO A 371 0.82 -3.06 20.29
C PRO A 371 0.32 -4.30 19.57
N TRP A 372 0.69 -4.41 18.30
CA TRP A 372 0.39 -5.60 17.51
C TRP A 372 1.29 -6.76 17.95
N LYS A 373 0.69 -7.94 18.06
CA LYS A 373 1.38 -9.21 18.32
C LYS A 373 0.90 -10.23 17.29
N PRO A 374 1.80 -11.03 16.70
CA PRO A 374 1.40 -12.11 15.80
C PRO A 374 0.43 -13.06 16.50
N ARG A 375 -0.70 -13.37 15.85
CA ARG A 375 -1.68 -14.35 16.35
C ARG A 375 -1.81 -15.49 15.35
N LYS A 376 -2.17 -16.69 15.84
CA LYS A 376 -2.44 -17.87 14.98
C LYS A 376 -3.44 -17.57 13.85
N ARG A 377 -4.42 -16.70 14.11
CA ARG A 377 -5.40 -16.26 13.11
C ARG A 377 -4.79 -15.48 11.93
N ASP A 378 -3.69 -14.77 12.16
CA ASP A 378 -3.04 -13.95 11.14
C ASP A 378 -2.33 -14.88 10.12
N TYR A 379 -1.67 -15.92 10.64
CA TYR A 379 -1.15 -17.04 9.83
C TYR A 379 -2.26 -17.77 9.08
N ALA A 380 -3.35 -18.15 9.75
CA ALA A 380 -4.46 -18.85 9.12
C ALA A 380 -5.08 -18.03 7.97
N ARG A 381 -5.31 -16.73 8.20
CA ARG A 381 -5.82 -15.80 7.17
C ARG A 381 -4.92 -15.77 5.93
N HIS A 382 -3.60 -15.73 6.14
CA HIS A 382 -2.63 -15.75 5.03
C HIS A 382 -2.71 -17.04 4.21
N PHE A 383 -2.66 -18.21 4.87
CA PHE A 383 -2.66 -19.50 4.18
C PHE A 383 -4.01 -19.85 3.55
N LEU A 384 -5.13 -19.42 4.15
CA LEU A 384 -6.47 -19.63 3.61
C LEU A 384 -6.83 -18.64 2.48
N GLY A 385 -6.15 -17.49 2.43
CA GLY A 385 -6.29 -16.48 1.37
C GLY A 385 -5.46 -16.76 0.12
N LYS A 386 -4.41 -17.60 0.21
CA LYS A 386 -3.63 -18.01 -0.96
C LYS A 386 -4.47 -18.93 -1.87
N PRO A 387 -4.49 -18.71 -3.20
CA PRO A 387 -4.96 -19.74 -4.12
C PRO A 387 -4.07 -20.98 -3.93
N PHE A 388 -4.69 -22.15 -3.76
CA PHE A 388 -3.95 -23.41 -3.80
C PHE A 388 -3.34 -23.53 -5.20
N SER A 389 -2.01 -23.55 -5.27
CA SER A 389 -1.23 -23.73 -6.49
C SER A 389 -1.52 -25.07 -7.15
#